data_AF-I3K0Y3-F1
#
_entry.id   AF-I3K0Y3-F1
#
_cell.length_a   1.000
_cell.length_b   1.000
_cell.length_c   1.000
_cell.angle_alpha   90.00
_cell.angle_beta   90.00
_cell.angle_gamma   90.00
#
_symmetry.space_group_name_H-M   'P 1'
#
loop_
_entity.id
_entity.type
_entity.pdbx_description
1 polymer ?
#
loop_
_entity_poly.entity_id
_entity_poly.type
_entity_poly.pdbx_seq_one_letter_code
_entity_poly.pdbx_strand_id
1 'polypeptide(L)'
;MDLSDALDGGTTQSAAGGGLWPGQPNAPVWPGQPNQPTWPGGSTGPAWPGGQPANPTWPQGPSQPSGPWGPGPGPSPGPGPTPPVAPQQNLTVPFNLPLPQGVYDKLLITIAGTIKPNADKITVDLATARDIAFHFNPRFNEGGKKLIVRNSCIGEKWGKEERELQHFPFVPGQNFEIKILCTNTEFKVAVNNSHMLDFKHRITNLRDIKRLSIYYDLTLSRVNMEMMP
;
A
#
# COMPACT_ATOMS: atom_id res chain seq x y z
N MET A 1 2.33 -8.41 -15.59
CA MET A 1 2.15 -9.68 -14.87
C MET A 1 1.02 -9.41 -13.89
N ASP A 2 -0.15 -9.97 -14.19
CA ASP A 2 -1.36 -9.72 -13.42
C ASP A 2 -1.34 -10.52 -12.12
N LEU A 3 -2.07 -10.04 -11.10
CA LEU A 3 -2.14 -10.68 -9.78
C LEU A 3 -2.77 -12.08 -9.81
N SER A 4 -3.52 -12.40 -10.86
CA SER A 4 -4.02 -13.75 -11.13
C SER A 4 -2.89 -14.72 -11.45
N ASP A 5 -1.85 -14.27 -12.16
CA ASP A 5 -0.77 -15.12 -12.64
C ASP A 5 0.19 -15.51 -11.51
N ALA A 6 0.30 -14.67 -10.48
CA ALA A 6 1.17 -14.93 -9.33
C ALA A 6 0.58 -15.97 -8.36
N LEU A 7 -0.73 -16.21 -8.40
CA LEU A 7 -1.44 -17.09 -7.46
C LEU A 7 -1.81 -18.47 -8.04
N ASP A 8 -1.47 -18.74 -9.30
CA ASP A 8 -1.73 -20.02 -9.95
C ASP A 8 -0.45 -20.88 -9.99
N GLY A 9 -0.52 -22.05 -9.34
CA GLY A 9 0.64 -22.89 -9.04
C GLY A 9 0.87 -24.00 -10.08
N GLY A 10 2.05 -23.99 -10.72
CA GLY A 10 2.57 -25.11 -11.51
C GLY A 10 3.87 -25.66 -10.92
N THR A 11 3.90 -26.95 -10.58
CA THR A 11 5.03 -27.67 -9.96
C THR A 11 6.04 -28.26 -10.95
N THR A 12 7.32 -28.16 -10.55
CA THR A 12 8.51 -29.02 -10.81
C THR A 12 9.18 -29.07 -12.18
N GLN A 13 10.49 -28.72 -12.25
CA GLN A 13 11.60 -29.69 -12.12
C GLN A 13 12.99 -29.04 -11.99
N SER A 14 13.87 -29.77 -11.33
CA SER A 14 15.25 -29.49 -10.88
C SER A 14 16.33 -29.57 -11.97
N ALA A 15 17.43 -28.81 -11.82
CA ALA A 15 18.79 -29.27 -12.17
C ALA A 15 19.88 -28.39 -11.51
N ALA A 16 21.03 -29.01 -11.26
CA ALA A 16 22.12 -28.59 -10.37
C ALA A 16 23.27 -27.82 -11.06
N GLY A 17 24.17 -27.22 -10.26
CA GLY A 17 25.60 -27.09 -10.61
C GLY A 17 26.38 -25.87 -10.07
N GLY A 18 27.40 -26.12 -9.24
CA GLY A 18 28.71 -25.43 -9.28
C GLY A 18 29.06 -24.33 -8.24
N GLY A 19 30.12 -24.55 -7.42
CA GLY A 19 30.84 -23.54 -6.59
C GLY A 19 31.75 -22.61 -7.42
N LEU A 20 32.58 -21.65 -6.94
CA LEU A 20 33.33 -21.37 -5.70
C LEU A 20 33.68 -19.83 -5.63
N TRP A 21 34.13 -19.35 -4.45
CA TRP A 21 34.55 -17.97 -4.03
C TRP A 21 35.96 -17.51 -4.55
N PRO A 22 36.62 -16.34 -4.21
CA PRO A 22 36.26 -15.09 -3.45
C PRO A 22 36.73 -13.72 -4.09
N GLY A 23 36.34 -12.56 -3.52
CA GLY A 23 37.09 -11.27 -3.59
C GLY A 23 36.45 -10.05 -4.30
N GLN A 24 36.11 -9.00 -3.53
CA GLN A 24 35.57 -7.67 -3.94
C GLN A 24 36.59 -6.75 -4.69
N PRO A 25 36.22 -5.54 -5.20
CA PRO A 25 34.91 -5.00 -5.61
C PRO A 25 34.93 -4.42 -7.04
N ASN A 26 33.83 -4.51 -7.79
CA ASN A 26 33.59 -3.54 -8.87
C ASN A 26 32.08 -3.40 -9.11
N ALA A 27 31.57 -2.17 -9.04
CA ALA A 27 30.18 -1.87 -9.34
C ALA A 27 29.95 -2.07 -10.86
N PRO A 28 28.93 -2.83 -11.29
CA PRO A 28 28.63 -2.94 -12.71
C PRO A 28 27.92 -1.68 -13.21
N VAL A 29 28.59 -0.98 -14.13
CA VAL A 29 27.99 0.02 -15.02
C VAL A 29 27.26 -0.74 -16.14
N TRP A 30 25.97 -0.52 -16.30
CA TRP A 30 25.18 -1.11 -17.39
C TRP A 30 25.21 -0.23 -18.65
N PRO A 31 25.33 -0.82 -19.86
CA PRO A 31 25.21 -0.07 -21.10
C PRO A 31 23.73 0.26 -21.36
N GLY A 32 23.40 1.54 -21.51
CA GLY A 32 22.06 1.99 -21.92
C GLY A 32 21.38 3.09 -21.09
N GLN A 33 22.11 3.90 -20.31
CA GLN A 33 21.50 5.08 -19.68
C GLN A 33 21.35 6.25 -20.68
N PRO A 34 20.17 6.90 -20.77
CA PRO A 34 20.06 8.22 -21.34
C PRO A 34 20.69 9.25 -20.40
N ASN A 35 21.53 10.10 -20.97
CA ASN A 35 22.27 11.18 -20.34
C ASN A 35 21.33 12.17 -19.62
N GLN A 36 21.53 12.43 -18.33
CA GLN A 36 20.88 13.56 -17.65
C GLN A 36 21.69 14.85 -17.87
N PRO A 37 21.09 15.97 -18.30
CA PRO A 37 21.78 17.25 -18.33
C PRO A 37 21.79 17.87 -16.93
N THR A 38 22.97 18.21 -16.43
CA THR A 38 23.14 19.19 -15.36
C THR A 38 23.02 20.60 -15.93
N TRP A 39 22.28 21.50 -15.25
CA TRP A 39 22.37 22.94 -15.49
C TRP A 39 22.45 23.72 -14.16
N PRO A 40 23.29 24.77 -14.09
CA PRO A 40 23.44 25.63 -12.92
C PRO A 40 22.30 26.64 -12.85
N GLY A 41 22.13 27.27 -11.67
CA GLY A 41 20.94 28.03 -11.28
C GLY A 41 20.50 29.19 -12.21
N GLY A 42 19.23 29.59 -12.03
CA GLY A 42 18.66 30.79 -12.64
C GLY A 42 17.13 30.74 -12.69
N SER A 43 16.48 31.70 -12.04
CA SER A 43 15.03 31.93 -11.97
C SER A 43 14.40 32.34 -13.30
N THR A 44 13.18 31.85 -13.58
CA THR A 44 11.97 32.52 -14.10
C THR A 44 11.10 31.52 -14.89
N GLY A 45 9.80 31.48 -14.59
CA GLY A 45 8.85 30.49 -15.13
C GLY A 45 8.47 30.72 -16.60
N PRO A 46 7.99 29.69 -17.32
CA PRO A 46 7.73 29.79 -18.75
C PRO A 46 6.37 30.43 -19.07
N ALA A 47 6.41 31.33 -20.07
CA ALA A 47 5.28 31.88 -20.81
C ALA A 47 4.71 30.84 -21.80
N TRP A 48 3.38 30.78 -21.91
CA TRP A 48 2.67 29.94 -22.88
C TRP A 48 2.36 30.72 -24.17
N PRO A 49 2.57 30.15 -25.36
CA PRO A 49 2.08 30.70 -26.62
C PRO A 49 0.70 30.08 -26.94
N GLY A 50 -0.34 30.91 -27.09
CA GLY A 50 -1.66 30.42 -27.49
C GLY A 50 -2.70 31.53 -27.52
N GLY A 51 -3.18 31.88 -28.71
CA GLY A 51 -4.21 32.89 -28.92
C GLY A 51 -5.55 32.53 -28.27
N GLN A 52 -6.20 33.54 -27.69
CA GLN A 52 -7.57 33.43 -27.20
C GLN A 52 -8.56 33.28 -28.37
N PRO A 53 -9.53 32.34 -28.31
CA PRO A 53 -10.74 32.45 -29.10
C PRO A 53 -11.63 33.56 -28.55
N ALA A 54 -12.20 34.35 -29.45
CA ALA A 54 -13.11 35.45 -29.16
C ALA A 54 -14.37 34.96 -28.41
N ASN A 55 -14.74 35.69 -27.35
CA ASN A 55 -16.01 35.53 -26.66
C ASN A 55 -17.11 36.23 -27.50
N PRO A 56 -18.33 35.66 -27.68
CA PRO A 56 -19.36 36.33 -28.47
C PRO A 56 -19.84 37.60 -27.75
N THR A 57 -19.73 38.74 -28.42
CA THR A 57 -20.29 40.02 -27.97
C THR A 57 -21.80 40.02 -28.17
N TRP A 58 -22.55 40.13 -27.07
CA TRP A 58 -23.98 40.44 -27.10
C TRP A 58 -24.20 41.91 -27.51
N PRO A 59 -25.26 42.23 -28.28
CA PRO A 59 -25.47 43.58 -28.79
C PRO A 59 -25.86 44.55 -27.67
N GLN A 60 -25.30 45.76 -27.74
CA GLN A 60 -25.45 46.81 -26.74
C GLN A 60 -26.88 47.35 -26.66
N GLY A 61 -27.41 47.45 -25.44
CA GLY A 61 -28.59 48.27 -25.12
C GLY A 61 -28.21 49.76 -24.99
N PRO A 62 -29.18 50.68 -25.11
CA PRO A 62 -28.91 52.10 -25.31
C PRO A 62 -28.25 52.77 -24.08
N SER A 63 -27.41 53.76 -24.38
CA SER A 63 -26.61 54.57 -23.47
C SER A 63 -27.43 55.23 -22.35
N GLN A 64 -27.07 54.96 -21.09
CA GLN A 64 -27.51 55.78 -19.95
C GLN A 64 -26.60 57.01 -19.76
N PRO A 65 -27.15 58.17 -19.36
CA PRO A 65 -26.39 59.40 -19.20
C PRO A 65 -25.58 59.40 -17.90
N SER A 66 -24.39 59.98 -17.96
CA SER A 66 -23.44 60.13 -16.85
C SER A 66 -23.97 61.04 -15.74
N GLY A 67 -24.15 60.48 -14.54
CA GLY A 67 -24.33 61.21 -13.28
C GLY A 67 -23.01 61.36 -12.51
N PRO A 68 -22.86 62.38 -11.64
CA PRO A 68 -21.56 62.81 -11.13
C PRO A 68 -21.26 62.19 -9.76
N TRP A 69 -20.78 60.95 -9.70
CA TRP A 69 -20.19 60.39 -8.47
C TRP A 69 -18.99 59.50 -8.83
N GLY A 70 -17.82 59.86 -8.30
CA GLY A 70 -16.53 59.22 -8.59
C GLY A 70 -16.42 57.76 -8.09
N PRO A 71 -15.36 57.02 -8.48
CA PRO A 71 -15.29 55.59 -8.26
C PRO A 71 -14.86 55.29 -6.82
N GLY A 72 -15.76 54.69 -6.03
CA GLY A 72 -15.39 53.96 -4.83
C GLY A 72 -14.81 52.58 -5.18
N PRO A 73 -13.94 51.99 -4.35
CA PRO A 73 -13.40 50.66 -4.59
C PRO A 73 -14.53 49.62 -4.42
N GLY A 74 -14.76 48.82 -5.46
CA GLY A 74 -15.71 47.71 -5.41
C GLY A 74 -15.26 46.61 -4.43
N PRO A 75 -16.18 45.82 -3.87
CA PRO A 75 -15.86 44.81 -2.87
C PRO A 75 -15.02 43.68 -3.51
N SER A 76 -13.94 43.29 -2.83
CA SER A 76 -13.13 42.13 -3.24
C SER A 76 -13.93 40.83 -3.09
N PRO A 77 -13.78 39.85 -4.00
CA PRO A 77 -14.44 38.55 -3.86
C PRO A 77 -13.83 37.82 -2.66
N GLY A 78 -14.66 37.42 -1.70
CA GLY A 78 -14.24 36.61 -0.56
C GLY A 78 -13.72 35.24 -1.00
N PRO A 79 -12.94 34.54 -0.13
CA PRO A 79 -12.42 33.22 -0.44
C PRO A 79 -13.58 32.25 -0.66
N GLY A 80 -13.62 31.63 -1.85
CA GLY A 80 -14.61 30.63 -2.21
C GLY A 80 -14.55 29.40 -1.28
N PRO A 81 -15.62 28.58 -1.25
CA PRO A 81 -15.66 27.40 -0.40
C PRO A 81 -14.54 26.43 -0.77
N THR A 82 -13.76 26.02 0.22
CA THR A 82 -12.74 24.98 0.07
C THR A 82 -13.39 23.67 -0.37
N PRO A 83 -12.83 22.96 -1.36
CA PRO A 83 -13.34 21.65 -1.74
C PRO A 83 -13.27 20.68 -0.54
N PRO A 84 -14.25 19.77 -0.39
CA PRO A 84 -14.24 18.80 0.68
C PRO A 84 -13.01 17.91 0.55
N VAL A 85 -12.17 17.92 1.58
CA VAL A 85 -11.02 17.02 1.67
C VAL A 85 -11.57 15.61 1.83
N ALA A 86 -11.21 14.71 0.91
CA ALA A 86 -11.55 13.30 1.02
C ALA A 86 -11.05 12.76 2.38
N PRO A 87 -11.81 11.90 3.08
CA PRO A 87 -11.42 11.42 4.40
C PRO A 87 -10.07 10.70 4.32
N GLN A 88 -9.03 11.31 4.89
CA GLN A 88 -7.71 10.68 5.03
C GLN A 88 -7.80 9.61 6.13
N GLN A 89 -7.50 8.37 5.77
CA GLN A 89 -7.31 7.31 6.75
C GLN A 89 -6.07 7.61 7.60
N ASN A 90 -6.20 7.55 8.93
CA ASN A 90 -5.06 7.68 9.83
C ASN A 90 -4.25 6.36 9.81
N LEU A 91 -3.08 6.38 9.17
CA LEU A 91 -2.23 5.21 8.96
C LEU A 91 -1.15 5.04 10.06
N THR A 92 -1.41 5.53 11.27
CA THR A 92 -0.47 5.40 12.39
C THR A 92 -0.46 3.97 12.93
N VAL A 93 0.72 3.44 13.25
CA VAL A 93 0.91 2.13 13.90
C VAL A 93 0.99 2.33 15.42
N PRO A 94 0.21 1.61 16.25
CA PRO A 94 -0.67 0.49 15.89
C PRO A 94 -1.92 0.95 15.12
N PHE A 95 -2.19 0.25 14.02
CA PHE A 95 -3.32 0.55 13.15
C PHE A 95 -4.43 -0.45 13.38
N ASN A 96 -5.68 0.03 13.46
CA ASN A 96 -6.86 -0.82 13.62
C ASN A 96 -7.92 -0.38 12.62
N LEU A 97 -8.41 -1.34 11.84
CA LEU A 97 -9.45 -1.13 10.85
C LEU A 97 -10.63 -2.07 11.14
N PRO A 98 -11.79 -1.52 11.50
CA PRO A 98 -13.03 -2.29 11.55
C PRO A 98 -13.38 -2.85 10.17
N LEU A 99 -13.85 -4.09 10.14
CA LEU A 99 -14.36 -4.79 8.96
C LEU A 99 -15.86 -5.10 9.21
N PRO A 100 -16.78 -4.15 8.97
CA PRO A 100 -18.18 -4.30 9.40
C PRO A 100 -18.88 -5.53 8.82
N GLN A 101 -18.51 -5.91 7.60
CA GLN A 101 -19.03 -7.07 6.87
C GLN A 101 -18.27 -8.37 7.16
N GLY A 102 -17.30 -8.33 8.07
CA GLY A 102 -16.28 -9.36 8.25
C GLY A 102 -15.40 -9.53 7.01
N VAL A 103 -14.63 -10.62 6.97
CA VAL A 103 -13.98 -11.06 5.73
C VAL A 103 -14.90 -11.98 4.95
N TYR A 104 -14.68 -12.10 3.64
CA TYR A 104 -15.51 -12.90 2.75
C TYR A 104 -14.70 -13.36 1.54
N ASP A 105 -15.19 -14.38 0.85
CA ASP A 105 -14.57 -14.89 -0.37
C ASP A 105 -14.31 -13.78 -1.38
N LYS A 106 -13.13 -13.81 -2.00
CA LYS A 106 -12.61 -12.79 -2.93
C LYS A 106 -12.27 -11.42 -2.32
N LEU A 107 -12.39 -11.23 -1.00
CA LEU A 107 -11.89 -10.01 -0.36
C LEU A 107 -10.36 -9.99 -0.44
N LEU A 108 -9.80 -8.97 -1.08
CA LEU A 108 -8.37 -8.68 -1.13
C LEU A 108 -8.05 -7.50 -0.23
N ILE A 109 -7.19 -7.74 0.77
CA ILE A 109 -6.64 -6.71 1.65
C ILE A 109 -5.21 -6.42 1.19
N THR A 110 -4.94 -5.17 0.82
CA THR A 110 -3.60 -4.69 0.44
C THR A 110 -3.05 -3.77 1.52
N ILE A 111 -1.87 -4.08 2.02
CA ILE A 111 -1.15 -3.30 3.04
C ILE A 111 0.22 -2.94 2.46
N ALA A 112 0.49 -1.65 2.30
CA ALA A 112 1.80 -1.18 1.86
C ALA A 112 2.41 -0.23 2.88
N GLY A 113 3.74 -0.21 2.90
CA GLY A 113 4.49 0.56 3.89
C GLY A 113 5.99 0.37 3.76
N THR A 114 6.70 0.76 4.81
CA THR A 114 8.15 0.60 4.93
C THR A 114 8.48 -0.08 6.25
N ILE A 115 9.33 -1.12 6.19
CA ILE A 115 9.87 -1.78 7.38
C ILE A 115 10.87 -0.84 8.05
N LYS A 116 10.81 -0.71 9.38
CA LYS A 116 11.78 0.14 10.11
C LYS A 116 13.21 -0.44 10.00
N PRO A 117 14.27 0.39 9.99
CA PRO A 117 15.65 -0.09 9.82
C PRO A 117 16.14 -1.13 10.83
N ASN A 118 15.63 -1.09 12.07
CA ASN A 118 16.00 -2.01 13.15
C ASN A 118 14.82 -2.92 13.55
N ALA A 119 14.01 -3.34 12.57
CA ALA A 119 12.82 -4.14 12.85
C ALA A 119 13.17 -5.48 13.52
N ASP A 120 12.50 -5.78 14.63
CA ASP A 120 12.51 -7.09 15.27
C ASP A 120 11.38 -7.96 14.69
N LYS A 121 10.18 -7.37 14.58
CA LYS A 121 9.01 -8.06 14.03
C LYS A 121 7.97 -7.10 13.49
N ILE A 122 7.11 -7.63 12.61
CA ILE A 122 5.83 -7.01 12.27
C ILE A 122 4.70 -7.96 12.58
N THR A 123 3.50 -7.43 12.82
CA THR A 123 2.31 -8.27 13.03
C THR A 123 1.14 -7.71 12.25
N VAL A 124 0.44 -8.62 11.56
CA VAL A 124 -0.87 -8.38 10.95
C VAL A 124 -1.82 -9.42 11.50
N ASP A 125 -2.88 -8.96 12.16
CA ASP A 125 -3.91 -9.81 12.76
C ASP A 125 -5.26 -9.58 12.09
N LEU A 126 -5.92 -10.67 11.71
CA LEU A 126 -7.35 -10.69 11.42
C LEU A 126 -8.06 -11.36 12.59
N ALA A 127 -8.95 -10.62 13.25
CA ALA A 127 -9.53 -11.01 14.51
C ALA A 127 -11.06 -10.91 14.52
N THR A 128 -11.68 -11.80 15.30
CA THR A 128 -13.07 -11.70 15.70
C THR A 128 -13.23 -10.72 16.88
N ALA A 129 -14.38 -10.76 17.56
CA ALA A 129 -14.55 -10.02 18.81
C ALA A 129 -13.61 -10.51 19.94
N ARG A 130 -13.23 -11.80 19.93
CA ARG A 130 -12.49 -12.44 21.04
C ARG A 130 -11.23 -13.19 20.61
N ASP A 131 -11.18 -13.64 19.36
CA ASP A 131 -10.16 -14.56 18.88
C ASP A 131 -9.36 -13.95 17.73
N ILE A 132 -8.12 -14.40 17.55
CA ILE A 132 -7.31 -14.08 16.36
C ILE A 132 -7.46 -15.23 15.37
N ALA A 133 -8.19 -14.98 14.28
CA ALA A 133 -8.43 -15.96 13.23
C ALA A 133 -7.15 -16.22 12.43
N PHE A 134 -6.40 -15.18 12.12
CA PHE A 134 -5.14 -15.26 11.41
C PHE A 134 -4.14 -14.27 11.98
N HIS A 135 -3.07 -14.81 12.57
CA HIS A 135 -1.90 -14.07 13.03
C HIS A 135 -0.78 -14.26 12.02
N PHE A 136 -0.34 -13.18 11.39
CA PHE A 136 0.80 -13.17 10.47
C PHE A 136 1.95 -12.39 11.10
N ASN A 137 3.02 -13.07 11.47
CA ASN A 137 4.09 -12.48 12.26
C ASN A 137 5.50 -12.78 11.71
N PRO A 138 5.94 -12.00 10.71
CA PRO A 138 7.35 -11.94 10.31
C PRO A 138 8.25 -11.50 11.47
N ARG A 139 9.24 -12.33 11.77
CA ARG A 139 10.31 -12.12 12.76
C ARG A 139 11.64 -12.01 12.03
N PHE A 140 12.35 -10.91 12.23
CA PHE A 140 13.62 -10.64 11.56
C PHE A 140 14.79 -11.34 12.26
N ASN A 141 14.60 -11.81 13.50
CA ASN A 141 15.56 -12.64 14.20
C ASN A 141 14.86 -13.51 15.26
N GLU A 142 14.83 -14.82 15.02
CA GLU A 142 14.50 -15.82 16.03
C GLU A 142 15.61 -16.87 16.04
N GLY A 143 16.49 -16.82 17.04
CA GLY A 143 17.64 -17.72 17.14
C GLY A 143 18.61 -17.62 15.95
N GLY A 144 18.80 -16.41 15.40
CA GLY A 144 19.67 -16.15 14.25
C GLY A 144 19.01 -16.42 12.89
N LYS A 145 17.72 -16.72 12.85
CA LYS A 145 16.97 -16.98 11.62
C LYS A 145 15.84 -15.98 11.40
N LYS A 146 15.57 -15.67 10.14
CA LYS A 146 14.38 -14.93 9.71
C LYS A 146 13.28 -15.92 9.35
N LEU A 147 12.08 -15.71 9.87
CA LEU A 147 10.93 -16.56 9.56
C LEU A 147 9.61 -15.82 9.79
N ILE A 148 8.52 -16.39 9.30
CA ILE A 148 7.17 -15.88 9.51
C ILE A 148 6.42 -16.95 10.28
N VAL A 149 5.92 -16.59 11.45
CA VAL A 149 4.99 -17.43 12.20
C VAL A 149 3.57 -17.12 11.72
N ARG A 150 2.82 -18.15 11.32
CA ARG A 150 1.36 -18.06 11.18
C ARG A 150 0.67 -18.91 12.22
N ASN A 151 -0.39 -18.38 12.81
CA ASN A 151 -1.17 -19.12 13.80
C ASN A 151 -2.58 -18.52 13.95
N SER A 152 -3.38 -19.13 14.83
CA SER A 152 -4.62 -18.57 15.37
C SER A 152 -4.57 -18.63 16.90
N CYS A 153 -5.20 -17.67 17.55
CA CYS A 153 -5.40 -17.67 19.00
C CYS A 153 -6.89 -17.76 19.29
N ILE A 154 -7.37 -18.91 19.79
CA ILE A 154 -8.79 -19.20 20.00
C ILE A 154 -9.01 -19.53 21.47
N GLY A 155 -9.91 -18.80 22.14
CA GLY A 155 -10.13 -18.92 23.57
C GLY A 155 -8.84 -18.70 24.37
N GLU A 156 -8.09 -17.65 24.02
CA GLU A 156 -6.81 -17.25 24.63
C GLU A 156 -5.67 -18.27 24.48
N LYS A 157 -5.84 -19.28 23.62
CA LYS A 157 -4.83 -20.32 23.37
C LYS A 157 -4.32 -20.25 21.95
N TRP A 158 -3.01 -20.12 21.81
CA TRP A 158 -2.32 -20.28 20.54
C TRP A 158 -2.41 -21.73 20.06
N GLY A 159 -2.76 -21.90 18.79
CA GLY A 159 -2.76 -23.20 18.14
C GLY A 159 -1.36 -23.67 17.72
N LYS A 160 -1.31 -24.66 16.84
CA LYS A 160 -0.07 -25.10 16.20
C LYS A 160 0.47 -23.99 15.28
N GLU A 161 1.74 -23.63 15.45
CA GLU A 161 2.39 -22.68 14.54
C GLU A 161 2.69 -23.32 13.17
N GLU A 162 2.55 -22.53 12.12
CA GLU A 162 3.04 -22.81 10.77
C GLU A 162 4.20 -21.87 10.48
N ARG A 163 5.34 -22.41 10.05
CA ARG A 163 6.62 -21.69 9.96
C ARG A 163 7.34 -21.93 8.63
N GLU A 164 6.83 -22.86 7.82
CA GLU A 164 7.38 -23.27 6.55
C GLU A 164 7.25 -22.14 5.52
N LEU A 165 8.39 -21.72 4.96
CA LEU A 165 8.51 -20.63 3.98
C LEU A 165 9.61 -20.97 2.98
N GLN A 166 9.42 -20.54 1.73
CA GLN A 166 10.46 -20.67 0.70
C GLN A 166 11.59 -19.64 0.90
N HIS A 167 11.23 -18.40 1.25
CA HIS A 167 12.17 -17.33 1.55
C HIS A 167 11.52 -16.29 2.47
N PHE A 168 12.33 -15.41 3.07
CA PHE A 168 11.84 -14.29 3.88
C PHE A 168 11.85 -12.99 3.04
N PRO A 169 10.68 -12.38 2.73
CA PRO A 169 10.58 -11.32 1.71
C PRO A 169 10.87 -9.90 2.22
N PHE A 170 10.97 -9.71 3.54
CA PHE A 170 11.09 -8.37 4.13
C PHE A 170 12.55 -7.98 4.36
N VAL A 171 12.87 -6.72 4.06
CA VAL A 171 14.19 -6.13 4.26
C VAL A 171 14.04 -4.89 5.15
N PRO A 172 14.78 -4.77 6.25
CA PRO A 172 14.74 -3.56 7.08
C PRO A 172 15.08 -2.30 6.28
N GLY A 173 14.29 -1.23 6.50
CA GLY A 173 14.43 0.03 5.78
C GLY A 173 13.83 0.05 4.37
N GLN A 174 13.27 -1.06 3.88
CA GLN A 174 12.71 -1.16 2.53
C GLN A 174 11.18 -1.13 2.53
N ASN A 175 10.63 -0.73 1.39
CA ASN A 175 9.20 -0.76 1.12
C ASN A 175 8.73 -2.21 0.97
N PHE A 176 7.47 -2.44 1.35
CA PHE A 176 6.79 -3.71 1.16
C PHE A 176 5.35 -3.49 0.69
N GLU A 177 4.81 -4.51 0.05
CA GLU A 177 3.36 -4.68 -0.15
C GLU A 177 2.96 -6.10 0.25
N ILE A 178 2.03 -6.22 1.19
CA ILE A 178 1.36 -7.47 1.56
C ILE A 178 -0.03 -7.46 0.92
N LYS A 179 -0.39 -8.57 0.28
CA LYS A 179 -1.73 -8.85 -0.23
C LYS A 179 -2.27 -10.10 0.43
N ILE A 180 -3.40 -9.98 1.11
CA ILE A 180 -4.10 -11.09 1.77
C ILE A 180 -5.43 -11.28 1.03
N LEU A 181 -5.53 -12.35 0.25
CA LEU A 181 -6.77 -12.77 -0.40
C LEU A 181 -7.50 -13.75 0.51
N CYS A 182 -8.71 -13.40 0.92
CA CYS A 182 -9.61 -14.31 1.59
C CYS A 182 -10.33 -15.17 0.55
N THR A 183 -10.25 -16.49 0.71
CA THR A 183 -11.04 -17.45 -0.06
C THR A 183 -12.03 -18.16 0.86
N ASN A 184 -12.89 -19.01 0.31
CA ASN A 184 -13.77 -19.88 1.10
C ASN A 184 -13.03 -20.83 2.06
N THR A 185 -11.75 -21.16 1.83
CA THR A 185 -11.04 -22.20 2.62
C THR A 185 -9.76 -21.72 3.31
N GLU A 186 -9.17 -20.62 2.84
CA GLU A 186 -7.89 -20.13 3.33
C GLU A 186 -7.65 -18.64 3.08
N PHE A 187 -6.68 -18.10 3.79
CA PHE A 187 -6.02 -16.85 3.43
C PHE A 187 -4.82 -17.15 2.56
N LYS A 188 -4.78 -16.57 1.35
CA LYS A 188 -3.60 -16.60 0.48
C LYS A 188 -2.83 -15.30 0.64
N VAL A 189 -1.53 -15.40 0.87
CA VAL A 189 -0.68 -14.23 1.11
C VAL A 189 0.38 -14.12 0.02
N ALA A 190 0.46 -12.93 -0.58
CA ALA A 190 1.55 -12.54 -1.46
C ALA A 190 2.29 -11.34 -0.85
N VAL A 191 3.61 -11.29 -1.05
CA VAL A 191 4.45 -10.15 -0.67
C VAL A 191 5.25 -9.70 -1.88
N ASN A 192 5.22 -8.40 -2.17
CA ASN A 192 5.90 -7.79 -3.32
C ASN A 192 5.61 -8.53 -4.64
N ASN A 193 4.32 -8.78 -4.88
CA ASN A 193 3.77 -9.44 -6.08
C ASN A 193 4.17 -10.93 -6.25
N SER A 194 4.80 -11.54 -5.26
CA SER A 194 5.11 -12.96 -5.27
C SER A 194 4.26 -13.70 -4.24
N HIS A 195 3.62 -14.80 -4.66
CA HIS A 195 2.92 -15.68 -3.73
C HIS A 195 3.90 -16.22 -2.68
N MET A 196 3.49 -16.20 -1.43
CA MET A 196 4.35 -16.56 -0.30
C MET A 196 3.84 -17.79 0.44
N LEU A 197 2.56 -17.79 0.81
CA LEU A 197 1.98 -18.84 1.63
C LEU A 197 0.45 -18.86 1.55
N ASP A 198 -0.10 -20.01 1.93
CA ASP A 198 -1.51 -20.25 2.20
C ASP A 198 -1.70 -20.60 3.68
N PHE A 199 -2.77 -20.11 4.30
CA PHE A 199 -3.14 -20.43 5.68
C PHE A 199 -4.62 -20.85 5.75
N LYS A 200 -4.85 -22.15 6.01
CA LYS A 200 -6.20 -22.72 6.10
C LYS A 200 -6.99 -22.11 7.25
N HIS A 201 -8.27 -21.82 7.01
CA HIS A 201 -9.14 -21.21 8.01
C HIS A 201 -9.31 -22.12 9.23
N ARG A 202 -8.93 -21.64 10.41
CA ARG A 202 -9.24 -22.29 11.70
C ARG A 202 -10.52 -21.76 12.34
N ILE A 203 -10.91 -20.54 11.97
CA ILE A 203 -12.24 -19.96 12.24
C ILE A 203 -12.95 -19.84 10.89
N THR A 204 -14.01 -20.61 10.70
CA THR A 204 -14.71 -20.72 9.40
C THR A 204 -15.86 -19.74 9.25
N ASN A 205 -16.37 -19.15 10.34
CA ASN A 205 -17.34 -18.05 10.25
C ASN A 205 -16.62 -16.74 9.89
N LEU A 206 -16.33 -16.56 8.59
CA LEU A 206 -15.57 -15.42 8.07
C LEU A 206 -16.21 -14.07 8.39
N ARG A 207 -17.54 -14.02 8.49
CA ARG A 207 -18.30 -12.81 8.82
C ARG A 207 -18.06 -12.31 10.24
N ASP A 208 -17.55 -13.16 11.14
CA ASP A 208 -17.20 -12.77 12.50
C ASP A 208 -15.80 -12.14 12.60
N ILE A 209 -14.95 -12.27 11.58
CA ILE A 209 -13.61 -11.69 11.53
C ILE A 209 -13.71 -10.21 11.15
N LYS A 210 -13.96 -9.37 12.16
CA LYS A 210 -14.38 -7.97 11.99
C LYS A 210 -13.29 -6.94 12.27
N ARG A 211 -12.03 -7.35 12.42
CA ARG A 211 -10.93 -6.43 12.74
C ARG A 211 -9.66 -6.83 12.01
N LEU A 212 -9.06 -5.87 11.32
CA LEU A 212 -7.67 -5.91 10.89
C LEU A 212 -6.85 -5.05 11.84
N SER A 213 -5.78 -5.61 12.39
CA SER A 213 -4.87 -4.89 13.27
C SER A 213 -3.42 -5.07 12.83
N ILE A 214 -2.64 -3.97 12.84
CA ILE A 214 -1.26 -3.97 12.37
C ILE A 214 -0.38 -3.31 13.44
N TYR A 215 0.70 -3.99 13.81
CA TYR A 215 1.56 -3.61 14.94
C TYR A 215 3.06 -3.67 14.62
N TYR A 216 3.84 -3.09 15.53
CA TYR A 216 5.31 -3.15 15.61
C TYR A 216 6.07 -2.39 14.51
N ASP A 217 7.06 -3.02 13.87
CA ASP A 217 8.21 -2.30 13.29
C ASP A 217 8.03 -1.93 11.82
N LEU A 218 6.93 -1.23 11.52
CA LEU A 218 6.65 -0.68 10.20
C LEU A 218 6.02 0.71 10.27
N THR A 219 6.01 1.39 9.12
CA THR A 219 5.17 2.56 8.84
C THR A 219 4.22 2.20 7.71
N LEU A 220 2.98 2.68 7.75
CA LEU A 220 1.97 2.39 6.73
C LEU A 220 1.88 3.56 5.74
N SER A 221 1.81 3.24 4.46
CA SER A 221 1.54 4.20 3.39
C SER A 221 0.19 3.93 2.71
N ARG A 222 -0.31 2.69 2.78
CA ARG A 222 -1.62 2.32 2.22
C ARG A 222 -2.22 1.12 2.94
N VAL A 223 -3.52 1.20 3.22
CA VAL A 223 -4.36 0.03 3.50
C VAL A 223 -5.59 0.14 2.61
N ASN A 224 -5.78 -0.83 1.72
CA ASN A 224 -6.91 -0.86 0.79
C ASN A 224 -7.61 -2.22 0.85
N MET A 225 -8.91 -2.22 0.60
CA MET A 225 -9.72 -3.42 0.52
C MET A 225 -10.54 -3.38 -0.76
N GLU A 226 -10.47 -4.44 -1.55
CA GLU A 226 -11.23 -4.57 -2.79
C GLU A 226 -11.80 -5.99 -2.93
N MET A 227 -12.90 -6.10 -3.65
CA MET A 227 -13.43 -7.39 -4.05
C MET A 227 -12.81 -7.76 -5.38
N MET A 228 -12.11 -8.90 -5.42
CA MET A 228 -11.64 -9.44 -6.68
C MET A 228 -12.83 -9.87 -7.55
N PRO A 229 -12.78 -9.67 -8.87
CA PRO A 229 -13.85 -10.05 -9.79
C PRO A 229 -14.17 -11.57 -9.76
#